data_AF-A0A355IYE5-F1
#
_entry.id   AF-A0A355IYE5-F1
#
_cell.length_a   1.000
_cell.length_b   1.000
_cell.length_c   1.000
_cell.angle_alpha   90.00
_cell.angle_beta   90.00
_cell.angle_gamma   90.00
#
_symmetry.space_group_name_H-M   'P 1'
#
loop_
_entity.id
_entity.type
_entity.pdbx_description
1 polymer ?
#
loop_
_entity_poly.entity_id
_entity_poly.type
_entity_poly.pdbx_seq_one_letter_code
_entity_poly.pdbx_strand_id
1 'polypeptide(L)'
;MEKLDFKKLAEQYKTELFENVVPFWLNNSQDNDFGGYFTCLDREGKVFDTDKFIWLQGREVWLFSMLYNQVEKKQEWLDAAVQGAEFLKKYGHDGTLNWYFSLSREGKPLIEPYNIFSYTFATMAFGQLSKATGNQEYAEIAKKTFDIILSKTDNPKGHWNKAFPGTRNLKNFALPMILCNLALEIEHLLDEDFLKQTIETCIHEVMDVFYRPELGLVVENLNTDGTLSDTFDGRLLNPGHAIEAMWFIMDLGVRLNRPELITKANEIAIQMIEYGWDEQYGGIFYFLDRLGHPTQQLEWDQKLWWVHIETLITMLKGYQLTGSEKSLEWFKKVHEYTWAHFKDAEHPEWFGYLNRRGEVLLPLKGGKWKGCFHVPRGLYQCWQTLEKIDKSEK
;
A
#
# COMPACT_ATOMS: atom_id res chain seq x y z
N MET A 1 32.14 -5.36 -8.29
CA MET A 1 31.07 -4.94 -7.37
C MET A 1 31.12 -5.86 -6.17
N GLU A 2 31.01 -5.32 -4.96
CA GLU A 2 30.90 -6.13 -3.74
C GLU A 2 29.60 -6.94 -3.80
N LYS A 3 29.68 -8.25 -3.53
CA LYS A 3 28.49 -9.13 -3.50
C LYS A 3 27.65 -8.71 -2.30
N LEU A 4 26.33 -8.56 -2.48
CA LEU A 4 25.45 -8.23 -1.36
C LEU A 4 25.47 -9.37 -0.34
N ASP A 5 25.55 -9.01 0.93
CA ASP A 5 25.33 -9.94 2.04
C ASP A 5 23.83 -9.94 2.37
N PHE A 6 23.10 -10.90 1.78
CA PHE A 6 21.66 -11.02 1.96
C PHE A 6 21.26 -11.32 3.40
N LYS A 7 22.10 -12.04 4.15
CA LYS A 7 21.86 -12.31 5.57
C LYS A 7 21.93 -11.01 6.38
N LYS A 8 22.98 -10.21 6.17
CA LYS A 8 23.14 -8.91 6.83
C LYS A 8 22.00 -7.95 6.48
N LEU A 9 21.57 -7.92 5.21
CA LEU A 9 20.40 -7.13 4.80
C LEU A 9 19.13 -7.64 5.49
N ALA A 10 18.86 -8.94 5.51
CA ALA A 10 17.70 -9.50 6.19
C ALA A 10 17.65 -9.09 7.67
N GLU A 11 18.80 -9.16 8.36
CA GLU A 11 18.95 -8.70 9.74
C GLU A 11 18.70 -7.19 9.88
N GLN A 12 19.20 -6.36 8.96
CA GLN A 12 18.96 -4.92 8.96
C GLN A 12 17.47 -4.58 8.88
N TYR A 13 16.74 -5.17 7.91
CA TYR A 13 15.31 -4.91 7.73
C TYR A 13 14.47 -5.43 8.90
N LYS A 14 14.82 -6.60 9.46
CA LYS A 14 14.17 -7.16 10.65
C LYS A 14 14.37 -6.27 11.88
N THR A 15 15.61 -5.82 12.10
CA THR A 15 15.98 -4.96 13.23
C THR A 15 15.26 -3.62 13.14
N GLU A 16 15.27 -2.99 11.98
CA GLU A 16 14.54 -1.73 11.75
C GLU A 16 13.03 -1.88 12.00
N LEU A 17 12.44 -3.01 11.58
CA LEU A 17 11.02 -3.27 11.83
C LEU A 17 10.71 -3.37 13.33
N PHE A 18 11.43 -4.22 14.07
CA PHE A 18 11.05 -4.59 15.43
C PHE A 18 11.69 -3.77 16.54
N GLU A 19 12.82 -3.12 16.29
CA GLU A 19 13.50 -2.28 17.28
C GLU A 19 13.26 -0.79 17.06
N ASN A 20 12.72 -0.39 15.90
CA ASN A 20 12.54 1.02 15.56
C ASN A 20 11.08 1.35 15.16
N VAL A 21 10.58 0.79 14.06
CA VAL A 21 9.27 1.19 13.49
C VAL A 21 8.08 0.69 14.32
N VAL A 22 8.01 -0.60 14.64
CA VAL A 22 6.89 -1.15 15.44
C VAL A 22 6.82 -0.52 16.83
N PRO A 23 7.93 -0.37 17.59
CA PRO A 23 7.92 0.33 18.87
C PRO A 23 7.48 1.79 18.75
N PHE A 24 7.83 2.50 17.67
CA PHE A 24 7.37 3.88 17.48
C PHE A 24 5.84 3.97 17.48
N TRP A 25 5.16 3.12 16.70
CA TRP A 25 3.71 3.13 16.63
C TRP A 25 3.07 2.67 17.94
N LEU A 26 3.55 1.57 18.53
CA LEU A 26 3.02 1.07 19.81
C LEU A 26 3.09 2.13 20.93
N ASN A 27 4.17 2.91 20.99
CA ASN A 27 4.40 3.87 22.07
C ASN A 27 3.73 5.23 21.85
N ASN A 28 3.52 5.65 20.59
CA ASN A 28 3.11 7.03 20.29
C ASN A 28 1.72 7.13 19.65
N SER A 29 1.19 6.07 19.03
CA SER A 29 -0.08 6.13 18.30
C SER A 29 -1.29 5.82 19.19
N GLN A 30 -1.18 4.93 20.17
CA GLN A 30 -2.35 4.39 20.85
C GLN A 30 -3.10 5.44 21.71
N ASP A 31 -4.40 5.62 21.46
CA ASP A 31 -5.27 6.49 22.26
C ASP A 31 -5.99 5.66 23.33
N ASN A 32 -5.35 5.50 24.50
CA ASN A 32 -5.90 4.70 25.59
C ASN A 32 -7.18 5.29 26.23
N ASP A 33 -7.48 6.57 25.98
CA ASP A 33 -8.66 7.22 26.56
C ASP A 33 -9.93 6.96 25.73
N PHE A 34 -9.82 7.01 24.39
CA PHE A 34 -10.97 6.90 23.48
C PHE A 34 -10.93 5.68 22.54
N GLY A 35 -9.81 4.97 22.50
CA GLY A 35 -9.54 3.91 21.52
C GLY A 35 -9.06 4.44 20.17
N GLY A 36 -8.54 3.51 19.36
CA GLY A 36 -7.93 3.84 18.07
C GLY A 36 -6.54 4.44 18.21
N TYR A 37 -6.11 5.13 17.16
CA TYR A 37 -4.73 5.60 17.02
C TYR A 37 -4.62 7.05 16.55
N PHE A 38 -3.70 7.80 17.13
CA PHE A 38 -3.15 9.03 16.59
C PHE A 38 -2.19 8.71 15.45
N THR A 39 -2.44 9.34 14.31
CA THR A 39 -1.56 9.22 13.14
C THR A 39 -0.84 10.51 12.84
N CYS A 40 -1.37 11.66 13.26
CA CYS A 40 -0.70 12.95 13.18
C CYS A 40 0.39 13.07 14.24
N LEU A 41 1.53 12.44 13.94
CA LEU A 41 2.73 12.39 14.78
C LEU A 41 3.85 13.18 14.13
N ASP A 42 4.41 14.14 14.87
CA ASP A 42 5.56 14.92 14.42
C ASP A 42 6.84 14.07 14.38
N ARG A 43 7.99 14.69 14.07
CA ARG A 43 9.29 14.00 13.99
C ARG A 43 9.64 13.22 15.27
N GLU A 44 9.30 13.76 16.44
CA GLU A 44 9.61 13.19 17.75
C GLU A 44 8.57 12.15 18.20
N GLY A 45 7.45 12.01 17.48
CA GLY A 45 6.33 11.16 17.84
C GLY A 45 5.27 11.87 18.68
N LYS A 46 5.30 13.20 18.82
CA LYS A 46 4.26 13.94 19.54
C LYS A 46 3.03 14.13 18.66
N VAL A 47 1.87 13.96 19.28
CA VAL A 47 0.56 14.17 18.63
C VAL A 47 0.37 15.66 18.36
N PHE A 48 0.20 16.05 17.09
CA PHE A 48 -0.09 17.44 16.70
C PHE A 48 -1.54 17.64 16.23
N ASP A 49 -2.28 16.57 15.98
CA ASP A 49 -3.71 16.58 15.64
C ASP A 49 -4.33 15.25 16.11
N THR A 50 -5.57 15.30 16.61
CA THR A 50 -6.23 14.16 17.25
C THR A 50 -7.32 13.51 16.43
N ASP A 51 -7.58 13.99 15.21
CA ASP A 51 -8.54 13.37 14.30
C ASP A 51 -8.11 11.94 13.91
N LYS A 52 -9.10 11.07 13.73
CA LYS A 52 -8.94 9.64 13.45
C LYS A 52 -9.32 9.36 12.00
N PHE A 53 -8.34 9.05 11.15
CA PHE A 53 -8.56 8.74 9.73
C PHE A 53 -8.81 7.24 9.52
N ILE A 54 -10.01 6.87 9.05
CA ILE A 54 -10.48 5.46 9.01
C ILE A 54 -9.53 4.55 8.22
N TRP A 55 -8.93 5.05 7.14
CA TRP A 55 -7.95 4.28 6.37
C TRP A 55 -6.78 3.84 7.24
N LEU A 56 -6.23 4.77 8.02
CA LEU A 56 -5.06 4.52 8.84
C LEU A 56 -5.41 3.74 10.10
N GLN A 57 -6.61 3.94 10.66
CA GLN A 57 -7.12 3.09 11.73
C GLN A 57 -7.19 1.63 11.28
N GLY A 58 -7.83 1.37 10.13
CA GLY A 58 -7.97 0.00 9.61
C GLY A 58 -6.62 -0.62 9.25
N ARG A 59 -5.72 0.15 8.64
CA ARG A 59 -4.37 -0.31 8.30
C ARG A 59 -3.53 -0.68 9.53
N GLU A 60 -3.65 0.04 10.63
CA GLU A 60 -2.90 -0.25 11.86
C GLU A 60 -3.46 -1.48 12.60
N VAL A 61 -4.79 -1.65 12.66
CA VAL A 61 -5.42 -2.90 13.10
C VAL A 61 -4.94 -4.08 12.25
N TRP A 62 -4.95 -3.92 10.92
CA TRP A 62 -4.49 -4.94 9.98
C TRP A 62 -3.03 -5.31 10.26
N LEU A 63 -2.14 -4.32 10.43
CA LEU A 63 -0.72 -4.57 10.61
C LEU A 63 -0.45 -5.38 11.87
N PHE A 64 -0.98 -4.94 13.01
CA PHE A 64 -0.74 -5.65 14.27
C PHE A 64 -1.39 -7.04 14.28
N SER A 65 -2.56 -7.20 13.66
CA SER A 65 -3.18 -8.52 13.44
C SER A 65 -2.31 -9.41 12.55
N MET A 66 -1.74 -8.86 11.48
CA MET A 66 -0.85 -9.57 10.56
C MET A 66 0.43 -10.02 11.27
N LEU A 67 1.09 -9.14 12.02
CA LEU A 67 2.28 -9.49 12.81
C LEU A 67 1.97 -10.57 13.84
N TYR A 68 0.82 -10.47 14.53
CA TYR A 68 0.37 -11.51 15.47
C TYR A 68 0.12 -12.86 14.78
N ASN A 69 -0.39 -12.85 13.55
CA ASN A 69 -0.71 -14.06 12.80
C ASN A 69 0.52 -14.72 12.17
N GLN A 70 1.44 -13.92 11.65
CA GLN A 70 2.51 -14.40 10.76
C GLN A 70 3.91 -14.39 11.39
N VAL A 71 4.13 -13.58 12.43
CA VAL A 71 5.46 -13.43 13.05
C VAL A 71 5.51 -14.10 14.43
N GLU A 72 4.73 -13.59 15.38
CA GLU A 72 4.75 -14.07 16.76
C GLU A 72 3.45 -13.71 17.47
N LYS A 73 2.94 -14.60 18.31
CA LYS A 73 1.71 -14.41 19.08
C LYS A 73 1.94 -13.50 20.30
N LYS A 74 2.43 -12.26 20.09
CA LYS A 74 2.65 -11.28 21.16
C LYS A 74 1.34 -10.62 21.59
N GLN A 75 1.03 -10.68 22.88
CA GLN A 75 -0.20 -10.12 23.43
C GLN A 75 -0.31 -8.61 23.18
N GLU A 76 0.79 -7.87 23.29
CA GLU A 76 0.83 -6.42 23.02
C GLU A 76 0.33 -6.05 21.61
N TRP A 77 0.69 -6.83 20.59
CA TRP A 77 0.20 -6.61 19.22
C TRP A 77 -1.28 -6.93 19.11
N LEU A 78 -1.74 -8.01 19.75
CA LEU A 78 -3.15 -8.35 19.76
C LEU A 78 -3.99 -7.27 20.45
N ASP A 79 -3.55 -6.78 21.61
CA ASP A 79 -4.23 -5.74 22.38
C ASP A 79 -4.31 -4.43 21.58
N ALA A 80 -3.20 -4.03 20.94
CA ALA A 80 -3.16 -2.88 20.05
C ALA A 80 -4.13 -3.02 18.86
N ALA A 81 -4.24 -4.20 18.27
CA ALA A 81 -5.19 -4.45 17.17
C ALA A 81 -6.65 -4.45 17.64
N VAL A 82 -6.95 -5.11 18.77
CA VAL A 82 -8.31 -5.21 19.33
C VAL A 82 -8.84 -3.83 19.72
N GLN A 83 -8.05 -3.00 20.39
CA GLN A 83 -8.53 -1.68 20.84
C GLN A 83 -8.86 -0.75 19.67
N GLY A 84 -8.07 -0.78 18.59
CA GLY A 84 -8.40 -0.04 17.36
C GLY A 84 -9.60 -0.60 16.61
N ALA A 85 -9.77 -1.93 16.58
CA ALA A 85 -10.93 -2.56 15.94
C ALA A 85 -12.23 -2.27 16.70
N GLU A 86 -12.22 -2.25 18.03
CA GLU A 86 -13.38 -1.89 18.84
C GLU A 86 -13.76 -0.42 18.65
N PHE A 87 -12.78 0.49 18.51
CA PHE A 87 -13.03 1.87 18.12
C PHE A 87 -13.72 1.96 16.74
N LEU A 88 -13.18 1.26 15.73
CA LEU A 88 -13.76 1.22 14.39
C LEU A 88 -15.17 0.61 14.37
N LYS A 89 -15.38 -0.50 15.08
CA LYS A 89 -16.68 -1.17 15.18
C LYS A 89 -17.73 -0.27 15.83
N LYS A 90 -17.33 0.57 16.78
CA LYS A 90 -18.27 1.44 17.50
C LYS A 90 -18.54 2.76 16.77
N TYR A 91 -17.52 3.38 16.19
CA TYR A 91 -17.58 4.76 15.73
C TYR A 91 -17.23 4.94 14.24
N GLY A 92 -16.65 3.93 13.59
CA GLY A 92 -16.16 4.04 12.23
C GLY A 92 -17.23 4.12 11.15
N HIS A 93 -18.50 3.87 11.50
CA HIS A 93 -19.60 3.78 10.55
C HIS A 93 -20.94 4.26 11.13
N ASP A 94 -21.93 4.45 10.26
CA ASP A 94 -23.28 4.94 10.56
C ASP A 94 -24.24 3.94 11.26
N GLY A 95 -23.71 2.87 11.86
CA GLY A 95 -24.50 1.74 12.36
C GLY A 95 -24.89 0.67 11.32
N THR A 96 -24.73 0.93 10.01
CA THR A 96 -25.03 -0.03 8.92
C THR A 96 -23.79 -0.39 8.08
N LEU A 97 -22.60 -0.17 8.64
CA LEU A 97 -21.30 -0.37 8.00
C LEU A 97 -21.06 0.55 6.78
N ASN A 98 -21.73 1.72 6.70
CA ASN A 98 -21.22 2.80 5.86
C ASN A 98 -20.11 3.53 6.60
N TRP A 99 -18.88 3.24 6.19
CA TRP A 99 -17.66 3.73 6.84
C TRP A 99 -17.42 5.21 6.54
N TYR A 100 -17.09 5.99 7.57
CA TYR A 100 -16.67 7.39 7.40
C TYR A 100 -15.28 7.51 6.77
N PHE A 101 -14.85 8.71 6.39
CA PHE A 101 -13.45 8.99 6.04
C PHE A 101 -12.64 9.38 7.28
N SER A 102 -13.17 10.28 8.11
CA SER A 102 -12.52 10.71 9.34
C SER A 102 -13.50 11.03 10.45
N LEU A 103 -13.01 10.86 11.68
CA LEU A 103 -13.71 11.15 12.92
C LEU A 103 -12.87 12.12 13.75
N SER A 104 -13.52 12.81 14.69
CA SER A 104 -12.85 13.44 15.82
C SER A 104 -12.20 12.38 16.73
N ARG A 105 -11.38 12.82 17.70
CA ARG A 105 -10.72 11.94 18.67
C ARG A 105 -11.70 10.98 19.34
N GLU A 106 -12.85 11.49 19.77
CA GLU A 106 -13.88 10.75 20.51
C GLU A 106 -14.80 9.89 19.62
N GLY A 107 -14.56 9.88 18.31
CA GLY A 107 -15.32 9.06 17.36
C GLY A 107 -16.55 9.73 16.75
N LYS A 108 -16.72 11.07 16.89
CA LYS A 108 -17.81 11.77 16.17
C LYS A 108 -17.42 11.94 14.69
N PRO A 109 -18.33 11.66 13.74
CA PRO A 109 -18.03 11.76 12.32
C PRO A 109 -17.72 13.20 11.90
N LEU A 110 -16.68 13.37 11.09
CA LEU A 110 -16.27 14.67 10.54
C LEU A 110 -16.45 14.71 9.02
N ILE A 111 -16.02 13.66 8.32
CA ILE A 111 -15.98 13.62 6.85
C ILE A 111 -16.52 12.28 6.34
N GLU A 112 -17.45 12.35 5.39
CA GLU A 112 -17.96 11.20 4.64
C GLU A 112 -16.94 10.69 3.62
N PRO A 113 -16.94 9.38 3.29
CA PRO A 113 -16.06 8.86 2.25
C PRO A 113 -16.54 9.33 0.87
N TYR A 114 -15.60 9.70 0.02
CA TYR A 114 -15.86 9.99 -1.39
C TYR A 114 -15.56 8.80 -2.31
N ASN A 115 -15.11 7.67 -1.75
CA ASN A 115 -14.73 6.45 -2.45
C ASN A 115 -14.85 5.21 -1.53
N ILE A 116 -14.54 4.02 -2.04
CA ILE A 116 -14.66 2.76 -1.29
C ILE A 116 -13.47 2.43 -0.38
N PHE A 117 -12.37 3.19 -0.38
CA PHE A 117 -11.14 2.77 0.30
C PHE A 117 -11.28 2.71 1.83
N SER A 118 -12.16 3.52 2.46
CA SER A 118 -12.47 3.35 3.89
C SER A 118 -13.04 1.96 4.17
N TYR A 119 -13.93 1.49 3.29
CA TYR A 119 -14.51 0.15 3.37
C TYR A 119 -13.43 -0.90 3.18
N THR A 120 -12.54 -0.73 2.20
CA THR A 120 -11.43 -1.66 1.93
C THR A 120 -10.57 -1.87 3.17
N PHE A 121 -10.07 -0.79 3.79
CA PHE A 121 -9.16 -0.93 4.93
C PHE A 121 -9.87 -1.42 6.19
N ALA A 122 -11.17 -1.11 6.37
CA ALA A 122 -11.96 -1.73 7.42
C ALA A 122 -12.12 -3.25 7.19
N THR A 123 -12.45 -3.69 5.97
CA THR A 123 -12.54 -5.12 5.65
C THR A 123 -11.22 -5.85 5.89
N MET A 124 -10.09 -5.28 5.46
CA MET A 124 -8.75 -5.83 5.74
C MET A 124 -8.49 -5.98 7.23
N ALA A 125 -8.80 -4.93 8.01
CA ALA A 125 -8.63 -4.90 9.46
C ALA A 125 -9.39 -6.03 10.16
N PHE A 126 -10.71 -6.08 9.95
CA PHE A 126 -11.57 -7.07 10.60
C PHE A 126 -11.30 -8.49 10.09
N GLY A 127 -10.95 -8.66 8.82
CA GLY A 127 -10.61 -9.96 8.25
C GLY A 127 -9.33 -10.57 8.81
N GLN A 128 -8.27 -9.76 9.00
CA GLN A 128 -7.06 -10.24 9.68
C GLN A 128 -7.26 -10.42 11.18
N LEU A 129 -7.98 -9.53 11.85
CA LEU A 129 -8.23 -9.65 13.28
C LEU A 129 -9.12 -10.87 13.60
N SER A 130 -10.06 -11.23 12.71
CA SER A 130 -10.86 -12.44 12.88
C SER A 130 -10.00 -13.70 12.83
N LYS A 131 -8.95 -13.75 11.98
CA LYS A 131 -7.94 -14.82 12.00
C LYS A 131 -7.16 -14.86 13.31
N ALA A 132 -6.81 -13.69 13.85
CA ALA A 132 -6.02 -13.58 15.08
C ALA A 132 -6.79 -14.02 16.34
N THR A 133 -8.08 -13.71 16.39
CA THR A 133 -8.93 -13.89 17.59
C THR A 133 -9.88 -15.07 17.51
N GLY A 134 -10.24 -15.53 16.31
CA GLY A 134 -11.36 -16.45 16.10
C GLY A 134 -12.73 -15.82 16.35
N ASN A 135 -12.82 -14.49 16.52
CA ASN A 135 -14.08 -13.80 16.80
C ASN A 135 -14.95 -13.72 15.54
N GLN A 136 -16.13 -14.35 15.62
CA GLN A 136 -17.09 -14.42 14.51
C GLN A 136 -17.70 -13.06 14.16
N GLU A 137 -17.86 -12.16 15.13
CA GLU A 137 -18.40 -10.80 14.89
C GLU A 137 -17.48 -10.03 13.93
N TYR A 138 -16.15 -10.11 14.12
CA TYR A 138 -15.19 -9.49 13.22
C TYR A 138 -15.25 -10.09 11.81
N ALA A 139 -15.39 -11.41 11.70
CA ALA A 139 -15.56 -12.05 10.40
C ALA A 139 -16.84 -11.56 9.68
N GLU A 140 -17.94 -11.37 10.41
CA GLU A 140 -19.18 -10.84 9.84
C GLU A 140 -19.07 -9.39 9.39
N ILE A 141 -18.39 -8.54 10.17
CA ILE A 141 -18.13 -7.14 9.78
C ILE A 141 -17.33 -7.09 8.48
N ALA A 142 -16.27 -7.91 8.38
CA ALA A 142 -15.46 -7.99 7.16
C ALA A 142 -16.30 -8.43 5.94
N LYS A 143 -17.08 -9.52 6.08
CA LYS A 143 -17.94 -10.03 4.99
C LYS A 143 -18.97 -9.00 4.54
N LYS A 144 -19.75 -8.44 5.46
CA LYS A 144 -20.79 -7.44 5.13
C LYS A 144 -20.19 -6.19 4.51
N THR A 145 -19.04 -5.73 5.01
CA THR A 145 -18.35 -4.58 4.41
C THR A 145 -17.84 -4.91 3.00
N PHE A 146 -17.34 -6.12 2.77
CA PHE A 146 -16.94 -6.60 1.45
C PHE A 146 -18.11 -6.63 0.46
N ASP A 147 -19.27 -7.12 0.88
CA ASP A 147 -20.48 -7.11 0.04
C ASP A 147 -20.90 -5.68 -0.35
N ILE A 148 -20.77 -4.72 0.57
CA ILE A 148 -21.01 -3.30 0.27
C ILE A 148 -20.01 -2.77 -0.77
N ILE A 149 -18.73 -3.16 -0.69
CA ILE A 149 -17.73 -2.79 -1.69
C ILE A 149 -18.12 -3.32 -3.07
N LEU A 150 -18.50 -4.60 -3.15
CA LEU A 150 -18.94 -5.22 -4.40
C LEU A 150 -20.17 -4.52 -4.99
N SER A 151 -21.11 -4.06 -4.16
CA SER A 151 -22.27 -3.29 -4.62
C SER A 151 -21.94 -1.90 -5.20
N LYS A 152 -20.71 -1.39 -4.95
CA LYS A 152 -20.26 -0.04 -5.33
C LYS A 152 -19.21 -0.04 -6.43
N THR A 153 -18.79 -1.20 -6.96
CA THR A 153 -17.70 -1.29 -7.95
C THR A 153 -17.97 -0.48 -9.23
N ASP A 154 -19.22 -0.46 -9.71
CA ASP A 154 -19.62 0.28 -10.90
C ASP A 154 -19.59 1.81 -10.71
N ASN A 155 -19.87 2.29 -9.49
CA ASN A 155 -19.79 3.70 -9.15
C ASN A 155 -19.25 3.91 -7.74
N PRO A 156 -17.92 3.79 -7.53
CA PRO A 156 -17.30 3.84 -6.21
C PRO A 156 -17.51 5.16 -5.47
N LYS A 157 -17.81 6.24 -6.20
CA LYS A 157 -18.04 7.59 -5.67
C LYS A 157 -19.53 7.92 -5.50
N GLY A 158 -20.43 7.06 -5.99
CA GLY A 158 -21.89 7.27 -5.89
C GLY A 158 -22.33 8.63 -6.44
N HIS A 159 -23.14 9.35 -5.65
CA HIS A 159 -23.63 10.69 -5.97
C HIS A 159 -22.57 11.79 -5.87
N TRP A 160 -21.39 11.50 -5.31
CA TRP A 160 -20.24 12.41 -5.24
C TRP A 160 -19.32 12.32 -6.46
N ASN A 161 -19.68 11.50 -7.46
CA ASN A 161 -18.91 11.42 -8.68
C ASN A 161 -18.98 12.77 -9.41
N LYS A 162 -17.84 13.46 -9.50
CA LYS A 162 -17.72 14.75 -10.19
C LYS A 162 -17.76 14.60 -11.72
N ALA A 163 -17.52 13.39 -12.25
CA ALA A 163 -17.58 13.15 -13.68
C ALA A 163 -19.05 13.15 -14.13
N PHE A 164 -19.36 13.93 -15.17
CA PHE A 164 -20.68 13.90 -15.78
C PHE A 164 -20.82 12.63 -16.64
N PRO A 165 -21.84 11.78 -16.40
CA PRO A 165 -21.98 10.51 -17.11
C PRO A 165 -22.09 10.69 -18.64
N GLY A 166 -21.37 9.86 -19.39
CA GLY A 166 -21.50 9.77 -20.85
C GLY A 166 -20.72 10.81 -21.65
N THR A 167 -20.13 11.83 -21.03
CA THR A 167 -19.25 12.78 -21.72
C THR A 167 -17.83 12.23 -21.86
N ARG A 168 -17.25 11.77 -20.75
CA ARG A 168 -15.91 11.16 -20.71
C ARG A 168 -15.85 10.22 -19.52
N ASN A 169 -16.09 8.94 -19.77
CA ASN A 169 -16.02 7.91 -18.75
C ASN A 169 -14.61 7.35 -18.74
N LEU A 170 -13.91 7.51 -17.61
CA LEU A 170 -12.60 6.93 -17.39
C LEU A 170 -12.71 5.78 -16.38
N LYS A 171 -12.00 4.69 -16.64
CA LYS A 171 -11.72 3.65 -15.65
C LYS A 171 -10.30 3.83 -15.09
N ASN A 172 -10.12 3.47 -13.82
CA ASN A 172 -8.90 3.75 -13.07
C ASN A 172 -8.19 2.48 -12.61
N PHE A 173 -6.86 2.50 -12.69
CA PHE A 173 -5.95 1.39 -12.40
C PHE A 173 -6.03 0.88 -10.96
N ALA A 174 -6.31 1.74 -9.98
CA ALA A 174 -6.30 1.38 -8.56
C ALA A 174 -7.39 0.36 -8.19
N LEU A 175 -8.52 0.35 -8.92
CA LEU A 175 -9.71 -0.40 -8.51
C LEU A 175 -9.53 -1.93 -8.62
N PRO A 176 -9.13 -2.50 -9.78
CA PRO A 176 -8.83 -3.93 -9.86
C PRO A 176 -7.76 -4.37 -8.86
N MET A 177 -6.71 -3.56 -8.70
CA MET A 177 -5.59 -3.87 -7.81
C MET A 177 -6.04 -3.98 -6.35
N ILE A 178 -6.78 -2.97 -5.86
CA ILE A 178 -7.21 -2.96 -4.45
C ILE A 178 -8.25 -4.04 -4.15
N LEU A 179 -9.14 -4.37 -5.10
CA LEU A 179 -10.15 -5.41 -4.93
C LEU A 179 -9.50 -6.79 -4.84
N CYS A 180 -8.50 -7.07 -5.67
CA CYS A 180 -7.78 -8.34 -5.62
C CYS A 180 -6.97 -8.48 -4.33
N ASN A 181 -6.18 -7.46 -3.97
CA ASN A 181 -5.44 -7.47 -2.71
C ASN A 181 -6.39 -7.66 -1.51
N LEU A 182 -7.52 -6.96 -1.51
CA LEU A 182 -8.53 -7.11 -0.47
C LEU A 182 -9.09 -8.55 -0.40
N ALA A 183 -9.47 -9.13 -1.53
CA ALA A 183 -10.02 -10.47 -1.59
C ALA A 183 -9.02 -11.52 -1.07
N LEU A 184 -7.73 -11.36 -1.36
CA LEU A 184 -6.66 -12.22 -0.84
C LEU A 184 -6.51 -12.12 0.68
N GLU A 185 -6.60 -10.92 1.25
CA GLU A 185 -6.48 -10.71 2.71
C GLU A 185 -7.58 -11.44 3.49
N ILE A 186 -8.78 -11.52 2.91
CA ILE A 186 -9.95 -12.14 3.51
C ILE A 186 -10.32 -13.49 2.88
N GLU A 187 -9.40 -14.14 2.16
CA GLU A 187 -9.73 -15.34 1.36
C GLU A 187 -10.38 -16.48 2.17
N HIS A 188 -10.05 -16.59 3.46
CA HIS A 188 -10.64 -17.56 4.39
C HIS A 188 -12.13 -17.33 4.67
N LEU A 189 -12.66 -16.18 4.25
CA LEU A 189 -14.05 -15.77 4.38
C LEU A 189 -14.82 -15.85 3.06
N LEU A 190 -14.14 -16.08 1.94
CA LEU A 190 -14.70 -16.00 0.59
C LEU A 190 -14.89 -17.37 -0.05
N ASP A 191 -15.75 -17.40 -1.06
CA ASP A 191 -15.90 -18.54 -1.95
C ASP A 191 -14.70 -18.67 -2.90
N GLU A 192 -14.27 -19.90 -3.17
CA GLU A 192 -13.08 -20.18 -3.97
C GLU A 192 -13.24 -19.77 -5.44
N ASP A 193 -14.42 -19.97 -6.04
CA ASP A 193 -14.70 -19.59 -7.42
C ASP A 193 -14.72 -18.06 -7.57
N PHE A 194 -15.32 -17.36 -6.61
CA PHE A 194 -15.28 -15.90 -6.56
C PHE A 194 -13.84 -15.37 -6.47
N LEU A 195 -13.01 -15.96 -5.60
CA LEU A 195 -11.62 -15.55 -5.44
C LEU A 195 -10.83 -15.77 -6.74
N LYS A 196 -10.99 -16.93 -7.36
CA LYS A 196 -10.35 -17.26 -8.63
C LYS A 196 -10.74 -16.26 -9.73
N GLN A 197 -12.03 -15.96 -9.86
CA GLN A 197 -12.51 -14.97 -10.83
C GLN A 197 -11.90 -13.58 -10.57
N THR A 198 -11.88 -13.14 -9.31
CA THR A 198 -11.31 -11.85 -8.91
C THR A 198 -9.82 -11.76 -9.26
N ILE A 199 -9.06 -12.83 -9.03
CA ILE A 199 -7.64 -12.92 -9.38
C ILE A 199 -7.44 -12.80 -10.90
N GLU A 200 -8.17 -13.58 -11.70
CA GLU A 200 -8.03 -13.53 -13.16
C GLU A 200 -8.45 -12.16 -13.73
N THR A 201 -9.51 -11.54 -13.22
CA THR A 201 -9.92 -10.19 -13.61
C THR A 201 -8.84 -9.16 -13.28
N CYS A 202 -8.20 -9.24 -12.11
CA CYS A 202 -7.11 -8.35 -11.74
C CYS A 202 -5.91 -8.51 -12.67
N ILE A 203 -5.48 -9.75 -12.94
CA ILE A 203 -4.37 -10.01 -13.85
C ILE A 203 -4.68 -9.44 -15.24
N HIS A 204 -5.87 -9.67 -15.77
CA HIS A 204 -6.28 -9.15 -17.07
C HIS A 204 -6.25 -7.62 -17.12
N GLU A 205 -6.92 -6.96 -16.16
CA GLU A 205 -6.97 -5.50 -16.12
C GLU A 205 -5.55 -4.91 -16.01
N VAL A 206 -4.71 -5.43 -15.11
CA VAL A 206 -3.36 -4.89 -14.91
C VAL A 206 -2.45 -5.16 -16.12
N MET A 207 -2.42 -6.39 -16.62
CA MET A 207 -1.39 -6.85 -17.57
C MET A 207 -1.76 -6.70 -19.05
N ASP A 208 -3.05 -6.60 -19.36
CA ASP A 208 -3.56 -6.55 -20.73
C ASP A 208 -4.30 -5.25 -21.05
N VAL A 209 -4.87 -4.57 -20.04
CA VAL A 209 -5.62 -3.32 -20.25
C VAL A 209 -4.78 -2.09 -19.89
N PHE A 210 -4.33 -1.98 -18.64
CA PHE A 210 -3.65 -0.78 -18.13
C PHE A 210 -2.16 -0.73 -18.47
N TYR A 211 -1.49 -1.88 -18.60
CA TYR A 211 -0.20 -1.93 -19.26
C TYR A 211 -0.36 -1.70 -20.77
N ARG A 212 0.41 -0.76 -21.32
CA ARG A 212 0.40 -0.39 -22.73
C ARG A 212 1.73 -0.78 -23.36
N PRO A 213 1.82 -1.97 -24.01
CA PRO A 213 3.07 -2.44 -24.60
C PRO A 213 3.65 -1.47 -25.63
N GLU A 214 2.80 -0.73 -26.35
CA GLU A 214 3.23 0.28 -27.31
C GLU A 214 3.88 1.51 -26.66
N LEU A 215 3.68 1.71 -25.36
CA LEU A 215 4.32 2.75 -24.56
C LEU A 215 5.43 2.19 -23.66
N GLY A 216 5.39 0.90 -23.31
CA GLY A 216 6.21 0.31 -22.26
C GLY A 216 5.85 0.83 -20.85
N LEU A 217 4.60 1.27 -20.66
CA LEU A 217 4.15 1.96 -19.44
C LEU A 217 2.80 1.44 -18.95
N VAL A 218 2.59 1.52 -17.64
CA VAL A 218 1.27 1.36 -17.02
C VAL A 218 0.64 2.74 -16.83
N VAL A 219 -0.58 2.94 -17.33
CA VAL A 219 -1.30 4.22 -17.22
C VAL A 219 -2.33 4.19 -16.09
N GLU A 220 -2.56 5.33 -15.43
CA GLU A 220 -3.51 5.40 -14.31
C GLU A 220 -4.98 5.36 -14.75
N ASN A 221 -5.28 5.91 -15.93
CA ASN A 221 -6.65 6.01 -16.43
C ASN A 221 -6.73 5.72 -17.93
N LEU A 222 -7.83 5.06 -18.32
CA LEU A 222 -8.20 4.78 -19.70
C LEU A 222 -9.66 5.16 -19.93
N ASN A 223 -10.03 5.38 -21.18
CA ASN A 223 -11.45 5.39 -21.54
C ASN A 223 -12.06 4.00 -21.25
N THR A 224 -13.36 3.95 -21.00
CA THR A 224 -14.05 2.67 -20.68
C THR A 224 -13.98 1.64 -21.81
N ASP A 225 -13.71 2.05 -23.05
CA ASP A 225 -13.47 1.17 -24.20
C ASP A 225 -12.02 0.66 -24.30
N GLY A 226 -11.15 1.01 -23.35
CA GLY A 226 -9.73 0.63 -23.31
C GLY A 226 -8.80 1.51 -24.14
N THR A 227 -9.30 2.59 -24.75
CA THR A 227 -8.44 3.53 -25.50
C THR A 227 -7.76 4.55 -24.58
N LEU A 228 -6.60 5.07 -25.02
CA LEU A 228 -5.91 6.14 -24.32
C LEU A 228 -6.72 7.44 -24.37
N SER A 229 -6.78 8.15 -23.24
CA SER A 229 -7.37 9.49 -23.16
C SER A 229 -6.27 10.55 -23.24
N ASP A 230 -6.43 11.54 -24.11
CA ASP A 230 -5.50 12.68 -24.21
C ASP A 230 -5.98 13.85 -23.33
N THR A 231 -5.86 13.64 -22.03
CA THR A 231 -6.31 14.56 -20.98
C THR A 231 -5.33 14.50 -19.80
N PHE A 232 -5.41 15.42 -18.84
CA PHE A 232 -4.58 15.34 -17.63
C PHE A 232 -4.70 13.97 -16.95
N ASP A 233 -5.92 13.47 -16.75
CA ASP A 233 -6.15 12.18 -16.09
C ASP A 233 -5.66 11.00 -16.95
N GLY A 234 -5.86 11.05 -18.27
CA GLY A 234 -5.45 9.98 -19.20
C GLY A 234 -3.95 9.95 -19.57
N ARG A 235 -3.22 11.02 -19.24
CA ARG A 235 -1.75 11.08 -19.39
C ARG A 235 -1.01 10.88 -18.07
N LEU A 236 -1.73 10.90 -16.95
CA LEU A 236 -1.15 10.71 -15.62
C LEU A 236 -0.49 9.34 -15.50
N LEU A 237 0.74 9.36 -15.00
CA LEU A 237 1.49 8.19 -14.57
C LEU A 237 1.82 8.34 -13.09
N ASN A 238 1.78 7.23 -12.37
CA ASN A 238 2.31 7.10 -11.01
C ASN A 238 3.26 5.90 -10.99
N PRO A 239 4.58 6.12 -11.11
CA PRO A 239 5.55 5.02 -11.17
C PRO A 239 5.47 4.09 -9.96
N GLY A 240 5.32 4.64 -8.75
CA GLY A 240 5.23 3.84 -7.53
C GLY A 240 4.01 2.91 -7.52
N HIS A 241 2.88 3.38 -8.01
CA HIS A 241 1.64 2.60 -8.06
C HIS A 241 1.74 1.45 -9.07
N ALA A 242 2.31 1.71 -10.25
CA ALA A 242 2.59 0.66 -11.23
C ALA A 242 3.56 -0.40 -10.68
N ILE A 243 4.63 0.03 -10.00
CA ILE A 243 5.63 -0.87 -9.39
C ILE A 243 5.02 -1.68 -8.23
N GLU A 244 4.14 -1.10 -7.41
CA GLU A 244 3.38 -1.80 -6.37
C GLU A 244 2.52 -2.92 -6.98
N ALA A 245 1.79 -2.61 -8.05
CA ALA A 245 0.96 -3.60 -8.72
C ALA A 245 1.78 -4.80 -9.25
N MET A 246 2.98 -4.56 -9.77
CA MET A 246 3.80 -5.64 -10.33
C MET A 246 4.22 -6.68 -9.29
N TRP A 247 4.48 -6.28 -8.04
CA TRP A 247 4.79 -7.27 -7.01
C TRP A 247 3.58 -8.07 -6.56
N PHE A 248 2.37 -7.48 -6.58
CA PHE A 248 1.13 -8.25 -6.43
C PHE A 248 0.96 -9.27 -7.56
N ILE A 249 1.20 -8.87 -8.82
CA ILE A 249 1.12 -9.80 -9.96
C ILE A 249 2.15 -10.92 -9.85
N MET A 250 3.37 -10.64 -9.38
CA MET A 250 4.38 -11.68 -9.14
C MET A 250 3.90 -12.69 -8.08
N ASP A 251 3.31 -12.24 -6.97
CA ASP A 251 2.76 -13.14 -5.95
C ASP A 251 1.61 -13.99 -6.50
N LEU A 252 0.74 -13.41 -7.34
CA LEU A 252 -0.31 -14.15 -8.05
C LEU A 252 0.29 -15.17 -9.04
N GLY A 253 1.37 -14.82 -9.74
CA GLY A 253 2.11 -15.73 -10.61
C GLY A 253 2.66 -16.94 -9.85
N VAL A 254 3.19 -16.74 -8.64
CA VAL A 254 3.60 -17.85 -7.77
C VAL A 254 2.41 -18.71 -7.37
N ARG A 255 1.31 -18.10 -6.90
CA ARG A 255 0.10 -18.82 -6.47
C ARG A 255 -0.49 -19.68 -7.58
N LEU A 256 -0.52 -19.16 -8.81
CA LEU A 256 -1.10 -19.83 -9.97
C LEU A 256 -0.10 -20.72 -10.72
N ASN A 257 1.16 -20.77 -10.27
CA ASN A 257 2.26 -21.47 -10.94
C ASN A 257 2.44 -21.03 -12.42
N ARG A 258 2.44 -19.70 -12.64
CA ARG A 258 2.56 -19.00 -13.94
C ARG A 258 3.89 -18.23 -14.03
N PRO A 259 5.03 -18.89 -14.27
CA PRO A 259 6.34 -18.22 -14.28
C PRO A 259 6.47 -17.14 -15.37
N GLU A 260 5.78 -17.28 -16.50
CA GLU A 260 5.73 -16.28 -17.56
C GLU A 260 5.10 -14.96 -17.10
N LEU A 261 4.09 -15.04 -16.22
CA LEU A 261 3.45 -13.86 -15.63
C LEU A 261 4.41 -13.13 -14.70
N ILE A 262 5.19 -13.89 -13.92
CA ILE A 262 6.22 -13.34 -13.02
C ILE A 262 7.29 -12.60 -13.82
N THR A 263 7.83 -13.23 -14.86
CA THR A 263 8.85 -12.62 -15.73
C THR A 263 8.34 -11.33 -16.37
N LYS A 264 7.12 -11.36 -16.94
CA LYS A 264 6.51 -10.16 -17.55
C LYS A 264 6.30 -9.04 -16.53
N ALA A 265 5.80 -9.34 -15.34
CA ALA A 265 5.61 -8.34 -14.29
C ALA A 265 6.94 -7.72 -13.82
N ASN A 266 8.00 -8.54 -13.72
CA ASN A 266 9.33 -8.05 -13.39
C ASN A 266 9.88 -7.10 -14.47
N GLU A 267 9.75 -7.45 -15.75
CA GLU A 267 10.17 -6.59 -16.86
C GLU A 267 9.45 -5.24 -16.86
N ILE A 268 8.13 -5.25 -16.63
CA ILE A 268 7.34 -4.01 -16.53
C ILE A 268 7.78 -3.17 -15.33
N ALA A 269 8.03 -3.79 -14.17
CA ALA A 269 8.51 -3.08 -12.99
C ALA A 269 9.85 -2.36 -13.26
N ILE A 270 10.77 -3.04 -13.94
CA ILE A 270 12.07 -2.48 -14.36
C ILE A 270 11.87 -1.30 -15.33
N GLN A 271 10.96 -1.41 -16.31
CA GLN A 271 10.67 -0.31 -17.22
C GLN A 271 10.08 0.90 -16.48
N MET A 272 9.16 0.66 -15.54
CA MET A 272 8.52 1.73 -14.78
C MET A 272 9.50 2.46 -13.85
N ILE A 273 10.43 1.76 -13.21
CA ILE A 273 11.46 2.42 -12.39
C ILE A 273 12.47 3.18 -13.26
N GLU A 274 12.87 2.63 -14.41
CA GLU A 274 13.74 3.32 -15.38
C GLU A 274 13.11 4.63 -15.87
N TYR A 275 11.81 4.61 -16.15
CA TYR A 275 11.08 5.80 -16.57
C TYR A 275 10.85 6.80 -15.43
N GLY A 276 10.59 6.29 -14.22
CA GLY A 276 10.24 7.11 -13.05
C GLY A 276 11.42 7.70 -12.27
N TRP A 277 12.65 7.24 -12.53
CA TRP A 277 13.83 7.65 -11.76
C TRP A 277 14.33 9.04 -12.12
N ASP A 278 14.59 9.88 -11.11
CA ASP A 278 15.18 11.20 -11.27
C ASP A 278 16.71 11.08 -11.35
N GLU A 279 17.27 11.12 -12.56
CA GLU A 279 18.72 11.02 -12.76
C GLU A 279 19.52 12.20 -12.19
N GLN A 280 18.87 13.33 -11.87
CA GLN A 280 19.55 14.50 -11.32
C GLN A 280 19.74 14.41 -9.80
N TYR A 281 18.71 13.99 -9.07
CA TYR A 281 18.69 13.99 -7.61
C TYR A 281 18.51 12.60 -6.98
N GLY A 282 18.37 11.56 -7.78
CA GLY A 282 17.99 10.22 -7.31
C GLY A 282 16.55 10.16 -6.81
N GLY A 283 16.06 8.95 -6.58
CA GLY A 283 14.69 8.70 -6.14
C GLY A 283 13.68 8.74 -7.30
N ILE A 284 12.47 8.29 -7.00
CA ILE A 284 11.40 8.10 -7.98
C ILE A 284 10.43 9.28 -7.89
N PHE A 285 10.09 9.88 -9.04
CA PHE A 285 9.08 10.92 -9.13
C PHE A 285 7.72 10.42 -8.65
N TYR A 286 6.93 11.30 -8.03
CA TYR A 286 5.60 10.93 -7.57
C TYR A 286 4.62 10.80 -8.75
N PHE A 287 4.59 11.79 -9.64
CA PHE A 287 3.73 11.78 -10.81
C PHE A 287 4.48 12.22 -12.06
N LEU A 288 4.08 11.70 -13.21
CA LEU A 288 4.59 12.10 -14.52
C LEU A 288 3.45 12.22 -15.53
N ASP A 289 3.70 12.93 -16.62
CA ASP A 289 2.82 12.97 -17.80
C ASP A 289 3.46 12.15 -18.92
N ARG A 290 2.74 11.16 -19.46
CA ARG A 290 3.29 10.24 -20.49
C ARG A 290 3.71 10.92 -21.80
N LEU A 291 3.25 12.14 -22.08
CA LEU A 291 3.64 12.95 -23.23
C LEU A 291 4.63 14.07 -22.88
N GLY A 292 5.07 14.14 -21.62
CA GLY A 292 6.02 15.16 -21.14
C GLY A 292 5.42 16.56 -21.00
N HIS A 293 4.09 16.68 -20.93
CA HIS A 293 3.44 17.96 -20.65
C HIS A 293 3.56 18.34 -19.16
N PRO A 294 3.45 19.63 -18.81
CA PRO A 294 3.36 20.05 -17.41
C PRO A 294 2.21 19.35 -16.69
N THR A 295 2.49 18.77 -15.52
CA THR A 295 1.52 18.06 -14.68
C THR A 295 0.57 19.03 -13.98
N GLN A 296 -0.63 18.56 -13.62
CA GLN A 296 -1.56 19.32 -12.76
C GLN A 296 -1.21 19.20 -11.27
N GLN A 297 -0.54 18.12 -10.88
CA GLN A 297 -0.07 17.88 -9.51
C GLN A 297 1.11 18.77 -9.21
N LEU A 298 1.02 19.58 -8.17
CA LEU A 298 2.12 20.46 -7.73
C LEU A 298 3.24 19.64 -7.07
N GLU A 299 2.89 18.49 -6.52
CA GLU A 299 3.74 17.54 -5.83
C GLU A 299 4.40 16.50 -6.74
N TRP A 300 4.29 16.64 -8.07
CA TRP A 300 4.72 15.62 -9.05
C TRP A 300 6.19 15.21 -8.88
N ASP A 301 7.06 16.14 -8.50
CA ASP A 301 8.50 15.91 -8.39
C ASP A 301 8.97 15.51 -6.98
N GLN A 302 8.04 15.44 -6.01
CA GLN A 302 8.34 15.02 -4.65
C GLN A 302 8.74 13.54 -4.59
N LYS A 303 9.46 13.18 -3.52
CA LYS A 303 9.93 11.82 -3.27
C LYS A 303 9.18 11.31 -2.05
N LEU A 304 8.32 10.31 -2.25
CA LEU A 304 7.44 9.78 -1.20
C LEU A 304 7.92 8.42 -0.72
N TRP A 305 7.88 8.22 0.60
CA TRP A 305 8.32 7.00 1.28
C TRP A 305 7.72 5.72 0.71
N TRP A 306 6.41 5.73 0.43
CA TRP A 306 5.70 4.52 0.01
C TRP A 306 6.12 4.10 -1.40
N VAL A 307 6.32 5.05 -2.31
CA VAL A 307 6.81 4.78 -3.68
C VAL A 307 8.12 3.98 -3.62
N HIS A 308 9.01 4.36 -2.71
CA HIS A 308 10.33 3.76 -2.57
C HIS A 308 10.28 2.42 -1.83
N ILE A 309 9.51 2.29 -0.74
CA ILE A 309 9.42 1.02 -0.01
C ILE A 309 8.71 -0.06 -0.84
N GLU A 310 7.68 0.27 -1.63
CA GLU A 310 7.05 -0.68 -2.55
C GLU A 310 8.03 -1.13 -3.62
N THR A 311 8.84 -0.21 -4.13
CA THR A 311 9.89 -0.53 -5.12
C THR A 311 10.94 -1.49 -4.55
N LEU A 312 11.34 -1.33 -3.28
CA LEU A 312 12.26 -2.27 -2.63
C LEU A 312 11.69 -3.69 -2.60
N ILE A 313 10.40 -3.84 -2.28
CA ILE A 313 9.70 -5.13 -2.30
C ILE A 313 9.73 -5.70 -3.72
N THR A 314 9.31 -4.90 -4.72
CA THR A 314 9.22 -5.36 -6.11
C THR A 314 10.56 -5.81 -6.65
N MET A 315 11.63 -5.04 -6.45
CA MET A 315 12.94 -5.38 -6.98
C MET A 315 13.53 -6.63 -6.30
N LEU A 316 13.32 -6.80 -4.99
CA LEU A 316 13.72 -8.04 -4.30
C LEU A 316 12.94 -9.27 -4.78
N LYS A 317 11.62 -9.15 -4.95
CA LYS A 317 10.79 -10.26 -5.47
C LYS A 317 11.16 -10.59 -6.92
N GLY A 318 11.41 -9.57 -7.72
CA GLY A 318 11.92 -9.71 -9.09
C GLY A 318 13.18 -10.56 -9.14
N TYR A 319 14.18 -10.22 -8.32
CA TYR A 319 15.40 -11.03 -8.22
C TYR A 319 15.13 -12.44 -7.68
N GLN A 320 14.41 -12.56 -6.56
CA GLN A 320 14.14 -13.82 -5.87
C GLN A 320 13.39 -14.84 -6.74
N LEU A 321 12.48 -14.38 -7.60
CA LEU A 321 11.60 -15.23 -8.40
C LEU A 321 12.13 -15.50 -9.81
N THR A 322 13.01 -14.64 -10.34
CA THR A 322 13.48 -14.74 -11.74
C THR A 322 14.99 -14.87 -11.89
N GLY A 323 15.78 -14.56 -10.84
CA GLY A 323 17.24 -14.42 -10.94
C GLY A 323 17.70 -13.16 -11.68
N SER A 324 16.82 -12.18 -11.88
CA SER A 324 17.12 -10.96 -12.64
C SER A 324 18.14 -10.06 -11.94
N GLU A 325 19.39 -10.09 -12.40
CA GLU A 325 20.46 -9.21 -11.91
C GLU A 325 20.12 -7.73 -12.03
N LYS A 326 19.37 -7.34 -13.07
CA LYS A 326 18.90 -5.96 -13.23
C LYS A 326 17.95 -5.53 -12.10
N SER A 327 17.13 -6.45 -11.60
CA SER A 327 16.29 -6.19 -10.42
C SER A 327 17.15 -6.02 -9.18
N LEU A 328 18.21 -6.81 -9.03
CA LEU A 328 19.14 -6.69 -7.91
C LEU A 328 19.93 -5.37 -7.95
N GLU A 329 20.36 -4.93 -9.13
CA GLU A 329 21.00 -3.63 -9.34
C GLU A 329 20.08 -2.47 -8.95
N TRP A 330 18.82 -2.51 -9.40
CA TRP A 330 17.82 -1.53 -9.01
C TRP A 330 17.50 -1.57 -7.51
N PHE A 331 17.40 -2.77 -6.91
CA PHE A 331 17.26 -2.90 -5.46
C PHE A 331 18.39 -2.19 -4.72
N LYS A 332 19.65 -2.37 -5.12
CA LYS A 332 20.79 -1.68 -4.49
C LYS A 332 20.65 -0.16 -4.57
N LYS A 333 20.39 0.37 -5.77
CA LYS A 333 20.26 1.81 -6.01
C LYS A 333 19.11 2.42 -5.19
N VAL A 334 17.96 1.74 -5.15
CA VAL A 334 16.80 2.19 -4.36
C VAL A 334 17.04 2.03 -2.88
N HIS A 335 17.71 0.96 -2.43
CA HIS A 335 18.03 0.72 -1.04
C HIS A 335 18.92 1.84 -0.50
N GLU A 336 20.03 2.13 -1.17
CA GLU A 336 20.93 3.21 -0.79
C GLU A 336 20.21 4.55 -0.68
N TYR A 337 19.41 4.91 -1.68
CA TYR A 337 18.63 6.14 -1.65
C TYR A 337 17.61 6.16 -0.50
N THR A 338 16.82 5.09 -0.36
CA THR A 338 15.69 5.07 0.57
C THR A 338 16.16 5.17 2.02
N TRP A 339 17.18 4.39 2.37
CA TRP A 339 17.75 4.38 3.72
C TRP A 339 18.54 5.64 4.05
N ALA A 340 19.13 6.31 3.06
CA ALA A 340 19.84 7.57 3.29
C ALA A 340 18.91 8.79 3.45
N HIS A 341 17.74 8.77 2.80
CA HIS A 341 16.88 9.94 2.69
C HIS A 341 15.59 9.89 3.53
N PHE A 342 14.96 8.72 3.69
CA PHE A 342 13.70 8.61 4.43
C PHE A 342 13.90 8.15 5.88
N LYS A 343 14.82 7.22 6.12
CA LYS A 343 15.10 6.74 7.48
C LYS A 343 15.70 7.89 8.30
N ASP A 344 15.01 8.30 9.34
CA ASP A 344 15.51 9.33 10.24
C ASP A 344 16.61 8.74 11.13
N ALA A 345 17.78 9.38 11.13
CA ALA A 345 18.92 8.93 11.91
C ALA A 345 18.80 9.27 13.41
N GLU A 346 17.97 10.25 13.76
CA GLU A 346 17.86 10.78 15.13
C GLU A 346 16.63 10.26 15.88
N HIS A 347 15.50 10.08 15.18
CA HIS A 347 14.25 9.62 15.79
C HIS A 347 13.72 8.35 15.10
N PRO A 348 13.02 7.46 15.81
CA PRO A 348 12.44 6.26 15.20
C PRO A 348 11.43 6.59 14.10
N GLU A 349 11.21 5.63 13.20
CA GLU A 349 10.36 5.75 12.02
C GLU A 349 10.91 6.72 10.96
N TRP A 350 10.37 6.65 9.75
CA TRP A 350 10.83 7.28 8.53
C TRP A 350 10.02 8.53 8.20
N PHE A 351 10.67 9.54 7.63
CA PHE A 351 9.93 10.64 6.99
C PHE A 351 9.03 10.12 5.87
N GLY A 352 7.92 10.82 5.65
CA GLY A 352 7.04 10.56 4.51
C GLY A 352 7.45 11.34 3.26
N TYR A 353 7.70 12.63 3.42
CA TYR A 353 7.62 13.58 2.32
C TYR A 353 8.93 14.33 2.18
N LEU A 354 9.60 14.13 1.04
CA LEU A 354 10.79 14.87 0.66
C LEU A 354 10.49 15.72 -0.57
N ASN A 355 11.17 16.85 -0.68
CA ASN A 355 11.19 17.60 -1.92
C ASN A 355 11.99 16.83 -3.00
N ARG A 356 12.02 17.33 -4.24
CA ARG A 356 12.73 16.68 -5.34
C ARG A 356 14.21 16.36 -5.04
N ARG A 357 14.87 17.20 -4.25
CA ARG A 357 16.29 17.09 -3.89
C ARG A 357 16.55 16.04 -2.81
N GLY A 358 15.51 15.38 -2.30
CA GLY A 358 15.62 14.42 -1.21
C GLY A 358 15.80 15.08 0.16
N GLU A 359 15.45 16.36 0.32
CA GLU A 359 15.44 17.06 1.59
C GLU A 359 14.04 16.94 2.23
N VAL A 360 13.98 16.86 3.56
CA VAL A 360 12.72 16.75 4.30
C VAL A 360 11.81 17.94 4.02
N LEU A 361 10.65 17.68 3.43
CA LEU A 361 9.63 18.71 3.13
C LEU A 361 8.63 18.86 4.28
N LEU A 362 8.15 17.73 4.82
CA LEU A 362 7.27 17.71 5.98
C LEU A 362 7.92 16.86 7.09
N PRO A 363 8.35 17.48 8.21
CA PRO A 363 9.05 16.79 9.29
C PRO A 363 8.07 16.04 10.22
N LEU A 364 7.29 15.13 9.65
CA LEU A 364 6.30 14.30 10.34
C LEU A 364 6.57 12.81 10.10
N LYS A 365 6.25 11.98 11.09
CA LYS A 365 6.28 10.51 10.98
C LYS A 365 4.91 9.92 10.64
N GLY A 366 3.84 10.67 10.89
CA GLY A 366 2.52 10.33 10.37
C GLY A 366 1.64 11.57 10.13
N GLY A 367 0.50 11.36 9.48
CA GLY A 367 -0.48 12.39 9.21
C GLY A 367 -1.74 11.80 8.60
N LYS A 368 -2.50 12.59 7.83
CA LYS A 368 -3.74 12.12 7.18
C LYS A 368 -3.56 10.93 6.23
N TRP A 369 -2.37 10.78 5.62
CA TRP A 369 -2.10 9.75 4.59
C TRP A 369 -0.97 8.78 4.95
N LYS A 370 -0.19 9.08 5.98
CA LYS A 370 0.90 8.23 6.48
C LYS A 370 0.57 7.71 7.87
N GLY A 371 0.59 6.38 8.00
CA GLY A 371 0.33 5.68 9.26
C GLY A 371 1.13 4.38 9.32
N CYS A 372 0.81 3.56 10.31
CA CYS A 372 1.41 2.25 10.56
C CYS A 372 1.02 1.21 9.48
N PHE A 373 1.60 1.34 8.27
CA PHE A 373 1.24 0.48 7.13
C PHE A 373 2.40 0.23 6.15
N HIS A 374 2.65 1.14 5.20
CA HIS A 374 3.61 0.90 4.10
C HIS A 374 5.02 0.62 4.59
N VAL A 375 5.53 1.41 5.55
CA VAL A 375 6.88 1.20 6.11
C VAL A 375 6.99 -0.16 6.81
N PRO A 376 6.20 -0.49 7.85
CA PRO A 376 6.34 -1.78 8.52
C PRO A 376 6.00 -2.98 7.62
N ARG A 377 4.99 -2.88 6.74
CA ARG A 377 4.70 -3.93 5.74
C ARG A 377 5.88 -4.13 4.80
N GLY A 378 6.44 -3.05 4.28
CA GLY A 378 7.55 -3.14 3.33
C GLY A 378 8.83 -3.65 3.96
N LEU A 379 9.13 -3.25 5.21
CA LEU A 379 10.24 -3.83 5.96
C LEU A 379 10.06 -5.33 6.20
N TYR A 380 8.85 -5.76 6.58
CA TYR A 380 8.51 -7.18 6.73
C TYR A 380 8.68 -7.96 5.42
N GLN A 381 8.13 -7.45 4.32
CA GLN A 381 8.22 -8.09 3.00
C GLN A 381 9.66 -8.18 2.49
N CYS A 382 10.47 -7.13 2.69
CA CYS A 382 11.88 -7.14 2.33
C CYS A 382 12.65 -8.16 3.18
N TRP A 383 12.46 -8.16 4.51
CA TRP A 383 13.09 -9.13 5.41
C TRP A 383 12.78 -10.58 5.00
N GLN A 384 11.50 -10.91 4.79
CA GLN A 384 11.07 -12.26 4.40
C GLN A 384 11.64 -12.67 3.03
N THR A 385 11.68 -11.76 2.06
CA THR A 385 12.24 -12.05 0.74
C THR A 385 13.76 -12.24 0.80
N LEU A 386 14.48 -11.41 1.56
CA LEU A 386 15.93 -11.52 1.76
C LEU A 386 16.32 -12.83 2.45
N GLU A 387 15.56 -13.27 3.47
CA GLU A 387 15.79 -14.58 4.10
C GLU A 387 15.60 -15.75 3.12
N LYS A 388 14.64 -15.66 2.19
CA LYS A 388 14.44 -16.67 1.16
C LYS A 388 15.61 -16.71 0.18
N ILE A 389 16.10 -15.55 -0.25
CA ILE A 389 17.27 -15.43 -1.14
C ILE A 389 18.51 -16.05 -0.47
N ASP A 390 18.83 -15.66 0.77
CA ASP A 390 19.99 -16.19 1.51
C ASP A 390 19.94 -17.71 1.68
N LYS A 391 18.75 -18.28 1.90
CA LYS A 391 18.56 -19.74 1.99
C LYS A 391 18.73 -20.45 0.64
N SER A 392 18.40 -19.80 -0.46
CA SER A 392 18.50 -20.37 -1.80
C SER A 392 19.90 -20.31 -2.41
N GLU A 393 20.77 -19.40 -1.93
CA GLU A 393 22.17 -19.30 -2.37
C GLU A 393 23.14 -20.22 -1.60
N LYS A 394 22.66 -20.89 -0.54
CA LYS A 394 23.39 -21.89 0.24
C LYS A 394 23.10 -23.29 -0.27
#